data_AF-A0A2D5BPN2-F1
#
_entry.id   AF-A0A2D5BPN2-F1
#
_cell.length_a   1.000
_cell.length_b   1.000
_cell.length_c   1.000
_cell.angle_alpha   90.00
_cell.angle_beta   90.00
_cell.angle_gamma   90.00
#
_symmetry.space_group_name_H-M   'P 1'
#
loop_
_entity.id
_entity.type
_entity.pdbx_description
1 polymer ?
#
loop_
_entity_poly.entity_id
_entity_poly.type
_entity_poly.pdbx_seq_one_letter_code
_entity_poly.pdbx_strand_id
1 'polypeptide(L)'
;MIVDTEDEPVEVDAAGPVSGALLRALHMSDVRFELDAGRAGVDLLCLRGSEGAPNRARIKIFTPRSGTTVAFVYKDSQSPLSTDRFAYGALVLKNRPASDEETVALIEYLASGFHPELRPPTLKRAFPFDVPR
;
A
#
# COMPACT_ATOMS: atom_id res chain seq x y z
N MET A 1 3.03 -11.19 4.90
CA MET A 1 2.58 -11.35 6.32
C MET A 1 2.29 -10.00 6.95
N ILE A 2 1.18 -9.86 7.68
CA ILE A 2 0.84 -8.63 8.42
C ILE A 2 1.16 -8.83 9.91
N VAL A 3 1.86 -7.87 10.52
CA VAL A 3 2.29 -7.88 11.91
C VAL A 3 1.88 -6.58 12.63
N ASP A 4 1.91 -6.57 13.95
CA ASP A 4 1.84 -5.34 14.75
C ASP A 4 3.23 -4.74 15.03
N THR A 5 3.29 -3.72 15.89
CA THR A 5 4.53 -3.02 16.29
C THR A 5 5.48 -3.88 17.14
N GLU A 6 4.99 -4.97 17.72
CA GLU A 6 5.79 -5.95 18.49
C GLU A 6 6.26 -7.11 17.59
N ASP A 7 6.03 -7.00 16.27
CA ASP A 7 6.36 -7.98 15.24
C ASP A 7 5.55 -9.29 15.32
N GLU A 8 4.41 -9.27 16.04
CA GLU A 8 3.50 -10.40 16.17
C GLU A 8 2.51 -10.46 15.00
N PRO A 9 2.21 -11.64 14.41
CA PRO A 9 1.22 -11.75 13.35
C PRO A 9 -0.18 -11.33 13.81
N VAL A 10 -0.85 -10.52 13.01
CA VAL A 10 -2.22 -10.04 13.31
C VAL A 10 -3.21 -10.34 12.19
N GLU A 11 -4.43 -10.70 12.58
CA GLU A 11 -5.57 -10.71 11.67
C GLU A 11 -6.17 -9.30 11.59
N VAL A 12 -6.47 -8.88 10.37
CA VAL A 12 -7.01 -7.54 10.11
C VAL A 12 -8.44 -7.65 9.59
N ASP A 13 -9.36 -7.02 10.30
CA ASP A 13 -10.77 -6.98 9.92
C ASP A 13 -10.97 -6.25 8.58
N ALA A 14 -11.59 -6.94 7.64
CA ALA A 14 -11.90 -6.39 6.34
C ALA A 14 -13.27 -5.70 6.36
N ALA A 15 -13.36 -4.50 5.77
CA ALA A 15 -14.63 -3.80 5.58
C ALA A 15 -15.58 -4.47 4.55
N GLY A 16 -15.19 -5.60 3.97
CA GLY A 16 -15.92 -6.32 2.94
C GLY A 16 -15.07 -7.35 2.19
N PRO A 17 -15.67 -8.13 1.27
CA PRO A 17 -14.99 -9.25 0.60
C PRO A 17 -13.83 -8.80 -0.28
N VAL A 18 -13.94 -7.64 -0.94
CA VAL A 18 -12.88 -7.10 -1.82
C VAL A 18 -11.65 -6.68 -1.01
N SER A 19 -11.84 -5.91 0.06
CA SER A 19 -10.75 -5.57 0.99
C SER A 19 -10.16 -6.81 1.64
N GLY A 20 -10.99 -7.80 1.99
CA GLY A 20 -10.53 -9.05 2.59
C GLY A 20 -9.68 -9.88 1.65
N ALA A 21 -10.02 -9.92 0.36
CA ALA A 21 -9.19 -10.58 -0.65
C ALA A 21 -7.81 -9.92 -0.79
N LEU A 22 -7.77 -8.59 -0.82
CA LEU A 22 -6.50 -7.86 -0.89
C LEU A 22 -5.66 -8.05 0.38
N LEU A 23 -6.27 -7.95 1.56
CA LEU A 23 -5.58 -8.18 2.85
C LEU A 23 -5.01 -9.59 2.95
N ARG A 24 -5.76 -10.60 2.51
CA ARG A 24 -5.25 -11.97 2.43
C ARG A 24 -4.05 -12.08 1.50
N ALA A 25 -4.06 -11.41 0.35
CA ALA A 25 -2.92 -11.43 -0.55
C ALA A 25 -1.67 -10.77 0.05
N LEU A 26 -1.82 -9.65 0.76
CA LEU A 26 -0.72 -9.03 1.52
C LEU A 26 -0.24 -9.91 2.68
N HIS A 27 -1.15 -10.62 3.33
CA HIS A 27 -0.80 -11.55 4.39
C HIS A 27 0.00 -12.76 3.86
N MET A 28 -0.38 -13.29 2.69
CA MET A 28 0.27 -14.45 2.05
C MET A 28 1.56 -14.12 1.30
N SER A 29 1.88 -12.84 1.10
CA SER A 29 3.13 -12.46 0.43
C SER A 29 4.35 -12.65 1.33
N ASP A 30 5.51 -12.77 0.69
CA ASP A 30 6.84 -12.79 1.31
C ASP A 30 7.26 -11.44 1.90
N VAL A 31 6.48 -10.39 1.63
CA VAL A 31 6.69 -9.05 2.16
C VAL A 31 6.01 -8.92 3.52
N ARG A 32 6.74 -8.38 4.49
CA ARG A 32 6.19 -8.05 5.81
C ARG A 32 5.60 -6.64 5.81
N PHE A 33 4.42 -6.53 6.43
CA PHE A 33 3.70 -5.28 6.59
C PHE A 33 3.33 -5.07 8.06
N GLU A 34 3.67 -3.92 8.62
CA GLU A 34 3.28 -3.53 9.98
C GLU A 34 1.96 -2.75 9.95
N LEU A 35 0.98 -3.17 10.76
CA LEU A 35 -0.26 -2.44 10.98
C LEU A 35 -0.04 -1.32 12.00
N ASP A 36 -0.32 -0.08 11.59
CA ASP A 36 -0.24 1.08 12.48
C ASP A 36 -1.59 1.33 13.17
N ALA A 37 -1.74 0.80 14.38
CA ALA A 37 -2.95 0.95 15.19
C ALA A 37 -3.25 2.41 15.60
N GLY A 38 -2.27 3.31 15.49
CA GLY A 38 -2.45 4.74 15.73
C GLY A 38 -3.13 5.49 14.57
N ARG A 39 -3.26 4.84 13.40
CA ARG A 39 -3.89 5.41 12.21
C ARG A 39 -5.30 4.87 12.01
N ALA A 40 -6.17 5.71 11.46
CA ALA A 40 -7.56 5.33 11.22
C ALA A 40 -7.67 4.27 10.10
N GLY A 41 -8.32 3.15 10.40
CA GLY A 41 -8.59 2.07 9.44
C GLY A 41 -7.39 1.15 9.25
N VAL A 42 -7.35 0.45 8.11
CA VAL A 42 -6.23 -0.45 7.79
C VAL A 42 -5.12 0.33 7.10
N ASP A 43 -4.07 0.65 7.86
CA ASP A 43 -2.89 1.37 7.38
C ASP A 43 -1.64 0.53 7.65
N LEU A 44 -0.96 0.14 6.58
CA LEU A 44 0.14 -0.81 6.62
C LEU A 44 1.43 -0.17 6.13
N LEU A 45 2.51 -0.28 6.91
CA LEU A 45 3.87 0.09 6.51
C LEU A 45 4.61 -1.13 5.94
N CYS A 46 5.24 -0.98 4.77
CA CYS A 46 6.10 -2.03 4.24
C CYS A 46 7.45 -2.07 4.97
N LEU A 47 7.78 -3.20 5.59
CA LEU A 47 9.00 -3.37 6.39
C LEU A 47 10.22 -3.83 5.58
N ARG A 48 10.04 -4.20 4.31
CA ARG A 48 11.17 -4.60 3.46
C ARG A 48 12.01 -3.38 3.15
N GLY A 49 13.27 -3.35 3.61
CA GLY A 49 14.20 -2.25 3.32
C GLY A 49 14.33 -1.97 1.82
N SER A 50 14.45 -0.69 1.48
CA SER A 50 14.80 -0.22 0.12
C SER A 50 16.30 0.05 0.04
N GLU A 51 16.87 0.15 -1.17
CA GLU A 51 18.30 0.40 -1.37
C GLU A 51 18.82 1.57 -0.50
N GLY A 52 19.65 1.26 0.51
CA GLY A 52 20.32 2.23 1.36
C GLY A 52 19.47 2.95 2.42
N ALA A 53 18.16 2.68 2.53
CA ALA A 53 17.29 3.34 3.51
C ALA A 53 16.09 2.47 3.95
N PRO A 54 15.55 2.68 5.17
CA PRO A 54 14.28 2.08 5.57
C PRO A 54 13.18 2.41 4.56
N ASN A 55 12.37 1.41 4.25
CA ASN A 55 11.24 1.60 3.36
C ASN A 55 10.16 2.43 4.07
N ARG A 56 9.61 3.38 3.33
CA ARG A 56 8.61 4.35 3.82
C ARG A 56 7.28 4.20 3.08
N ALA A 57 7.15 3.16 2.27
CA ALA A 57 5.97 2.87 1.49
C ALA A 57 4.86 2.35 2.40
N ARG A 58 3.72 3.03 2.36
CA ARG A 58 2.53 2.68 3.12
C ARG A 58 1.37 2.42 2.18
N ILE A 59 0.45 1.57 2.61
CA ILE A 59 -0.81 1.31 1.94
C ILE A 59 -1.96 1.44 2.94
N LYS A 60 -2.95 2.25 2.57
CA LYS A 60 -4.20 2.37 3.30
C LYS A 60 -5.34 1.72 2.52
N ILE A 61 -6.02 0.76 3.13
CA ILE A 61 -7.12 0.02 2.50
C ILE A 61 -8.43 0.43 3.16
N PHE A 62 -9.37 0.93 2.36
CA PHE A 62 -10.67 1.38 2.85
C PHE A 62 -11.76 1.30 1.76
N THR A 63 -13.01 1.34 2.21
CA THR A 63 -14.19 1.27 1.34
C THR A 63 -14.98 2.57 1.49
N PRO A 64 -14.69 3.62 0.70
CA PRO A 64 -15.31 4.94 0.89
C PRO A 64 -16.81 4.97 0.60
N ARG A 65 -17.30 4.00 -0.18
CA ARG A 65 -18.72 3.79 -0.46
C ARG A 65 -18.94 2.34 -0.87
N SER A 66 -20.20 1.90 -0.79
CA SER A 66 -20.58 0.54 -1.21
C SER A 66 -20.04 0.20 -2.60
N GLY A 67 -19.48 -1.01 -2.72
CA GLY A 67 -18.96 -1.52 -3.98
C GLY A 67 -17.64 -0.89 -4.46
N THR A 68 -16.99 -0.03 -3.68
CA THR A 68 -15.71 0.56 -4.05
C THR A 68 -14.69 0.35 -2.93
N THR A 69 -13.65 -0.44 -3.18
CA THR A 69 -12.49 -0.54 -2.29
C THR A 69 -11.31 0.21 -2.90
N VAL A 70 -10.58 0.93 -2.07
CA VAL A 70 -9.42 1.73 -2.45
C VAL A 70 -8.22 1.24 -1.65
N ALA A 71 -7.16 0.90 -2.37
CA ALA A 71 -5.83 0.68 -1.84
C ALA A 71 -4.97 1.90 -2.19
N PHE A 72 -4.94 2.87 -1.27
CA PHE A 72 -4.21 4.12 -1.43
C PHE A 72 -2.77 3.94 -0.97
N VAL A 73 -1.82 4.11 -1.88
CA VAL A 73 -0.39 4.00 -1.60
C VAL A 73 0.22 5.38 -1.41
N TYR A 74 1.08 5.51 -0.40
CA TYR A 74 1.67 6.79 -0.03
C TYR A 74 2.96 6.62 0.76
N LYS A 75 3.85 7.61 0.71
CA LYS A 75 5.04 7.64 1.59
C LYS A 75 4.74 8.43 2.85
N ASP A 76 5.29 7.98 3.98
CA ASP A 76 5.44 8.84 5.14
C ASP A 76 6.52 9.89 4.81
N SER A 77 6.09 11.02 4.24
CA SER A 77 6.99 12.08 3.78
C SER A 77 6.51 13.46 4.22
N GLN A 78 6.85 13.83 5.44
CA GLN A 78 7.17 15.23 5.80
C GLN A 78 8.63 15.36 6.27
N SER A 79 9.52 14.42 5.94
CA SER A 79 10.93 14.58 6.27
C SER A 79 11.56 15.66 5.37
N PRO A 80 12.16 16.75 5.93
CA PRO A 80 12.64 17.92 5.18
C PRO A 80 13.71 17.70 4.10
N LEU A 81 14.12 16.45 3.82
CA LEU A 81 15.21 16.11 2.90
C LEU A 81 14.87 14.96 1.96
N SER A 82 13.60 14.53 1.91
CA SER A 82 13.19 13.46 0.99
C SER A 82 13.23 13.98 -0.45
N THR A 83 14.24 13.55 -1.21
CA THR A 83 14.35 13.76 -2.67
C THR A 83 13.27 13.02 -3.45
N ASP A 84 12.70 11.97 -2.83
CA ASP A 84 11.64 11.14 -3.34
C ASP A 84 10.29 11.82 -3.08
N ARG A 85 10.03 12.86 -3.86
CA ARG A 85 8.86 13.72 -3.73
C ARG A 85 7.62 12.97 -4.22
N PHE A 86 6.91 12.36 -3.27
CA PHE A 86 5.46 12.15 -3.35
C PHE A 86 4.97 11.08 -4.35
N ALA A 87 5.41 9.83 -4.17
CA ALA A 87 4.72 8.69 -4.77
C ALA A 87 3.38 8.45 -4.05
N TYR A 88 2.31 9.01 -4.63
CA TYR A 88 0.93 8.79 -4.20
C TYR A 88 0.10 8.21 -5.34
N GLY A 89 -0.78 7.27 -5.01
CA GLY A 89 -1.74 6.75 -5.96
C GLY A 89 -2.73 5.80 -5.31
N ALA A 90 -3.64 5.27 -6.12
CA ALA A 90 -4.62 4.31 -5.66
C ALA A 90 -4.87 3.23 -6.69
N LEU A 91 -4.87 1.98 -6.22
CA LEU A 91 -5.59 0.92 -6.90
C LEU A 91 -7.06 1.01 -6.48
N VAL A 92 -7.95 1.21 -7.46
CA VAL A 92 -9.40 1.40 -7.22
C VAL A 92 -10.16 0.19 -7.75
N LEU A 93 -10.72 -0.58 -6.83
CA LEU A 93 -11.42 -1.83 -7.10
C LEU A 93 -12.93 -1.61 -7.00
N LYS A 94 -13.62 -1.60 -8.14
CA LYS A 94 -15.07 -1.36 -8.22
C LYS A 94 -15.81 -2.68 -8.43
N ASN A 95 -16.51 -3.14 -7.40
CA ASN A 95 -17.32 -4.37 -7.40
C ASN A 95 -16.56 -5.63 -7.87
N ARG A 96 -15.23 -5.64 -7.73
CA ARG A 96 -14.37 -6.77 -8.09
C ARG A 96 -13.16 -6.85 -7.15
N PRO A 97 -12.61 -8.04 -6.90
CA PRO A 97 -11.27 -8.16 -6.33
C PRO A 97 -10.21 -7.59 -7.29
N ALA A 98 -9.01 -7.35 -6.76
CA ALA A 98 -7.83 -7.15 -7.60
C ALA A 98 -7.54 -8.44 -8.38
N SER A 99 -7.01 -8.31 -9.60
CA SER A 99 -6.44 -9.48 -10.28
C SER A 99 -5.12 -9.89 -9.62
N ASP A 100 -4.63 -11.08 -9.95
CA ASP A 100 -3.33 -11.55 -9.45
C ASP A 100 -2.21 -10.62 -9.93
N GLU A 101 -2.24 -10.16 -11.19
CA GLU A 101 -1.25 -9.22 -11.73
C GLU A 101 -1.30 -7.86 -11.04
N GLU A 102 -2.50 -7.33 -10.77
CA GLU A 102 -2.64 -6.07 -10.03
C GLU A 102 -2.09 -6.19 -8.60
N THR A 103 -2.32 -7.34 -7.97
CA THR A 103 -1.88 -7.63 -6.61
C THR A 103 -0.36 -7.77 -6.55
N VAL A 104 0.22 -8.58 -7.43
CA VAL A 104 1.68 -8.78 -7.52
C VAL A 104 2.37 -7.45 -7.79
N ALA A 105 1.93 -6.71 -8.81
CA ALA A 105 2.53 -5.42 -9.14
C ALA A 105 2.42 -4.41 -7.98
N LEU A 106 1.29 -4.40 -7.26
CA LEU A 106 1.12 -3.54 -6.08
C LEU A 106 2.10 -3.91 -4.95
N ILE A 107 2.27 -5.19 -4.66
CA ILE A 107 3.20 -5.69 -3.63
C ILE A 107 4.64 -5.38 -4.01
N GLU A 108 5.05 -5.64 -5.25
CA GLU A 108 6.39 -5.31 -5.75
C GLU A 108 6.67 -3.81 -5.67
N TYR A 109 5.68 -2.98 -6.02
CA TYR A 109 5.82 -1.54 -5.94
C TYR A 109 6.00 -1.06 -4.48
N LEU A 110 5.23 -1.59 -3.52
CA LEU A 110 5.41 -1.33 -2.09
C LEU A 110 6.79 -1.79 -1.60
N ALA A 111 7.17 -3.01 -1.96
CA ALA A 111 8.44 -3.64 -1.59
C ALA A 111 9.66 -2.86 -2.10
N SER A 112 9.55 -2.24 -3.27
CA SER A 112 10.62 -1.42 -3.86
C SER A 112 10.78 -0.03 -3.22
N GLY A 113 9.92 0.33 -2.27
CA GLY A 113 9.85 1.70 -1.76
C GLY A 113 9.29 2.69 -2.78
N PHE A 114 8.40 2.23 -3.66
CA PHE A 114 7.84 2.97 -4.79
C PHE A 114 8.83 3.39 -5.87
N HIS A 115 9.71 2.48 -6.29
CA HIS A 115 10.61 2.72 -7.40
C HIS A 115 9.82 3.10 -8.68
N PRO A 116 10.11 4.23 -9.34
CA PRO A 116 9.26 4.77 -10.42
C PRO A 116 9.02 3.80 -11.58
N GLU A 117 10.00 2.97 -11.93
CA GLU A 117 9.91 2.00 -13.02
C GLU A 117 9.03 0.78 -12.70
N LEU A 118 8.79 0.52 -11.41
CA LEU A 118 7.95 -0.59 -10.92
C LEU A 118 6.51 -0.12 -10.64
N ARG A 119 6.15 1.11 -11.03
CA ARG A 119 4.81 1.65 -10.82
C ARG A 119 3.77 0.82 -11.57
N PRO A 120 2.74 0.26 -10.89
CA PRO A 120 1.71 -0.52 -11.56
C PRO A 120 0.92 0.36 -12.55
N PRO A 121 0.66 -0.11 -13.78
CA PRO A 121 -0.05 0.67 -14.79
C PRO A 121 -1.51 0.96 -14.41
N THR A 122 -2.10 0.12 -13.57
CA THR A 122 -3.47 0.27 -13.06
C THR A 122 -3.58 1.28 -11.91
N LEU A 123 -2.45 1.72 -11.34
CA LEU A 123 -2.41 2.63 -10.20
C LEU A 123 -2.75 4.06 -10.64
N LYS A 124 -3.93 4.54 -10.25
CA LYS A 124 -4.35 5.92 -10.54
C LYS A 124 -3.47 6.90 -9.78
N ARG A 125 -3.01 7.96 -10.45
CA ARG A 125 -2.25 9.05 -9.81
C ARG A 125 -3.15 9.78 -8.81
N ALA A 126 -2.61 10.15 -7.65
CA ALA A 126 -3.32 11.00 -6.71
C ALA A 126 -3.41 12.45 -7.18
N PHE A 127 -2.40 12.92 -7.94
CA PHE A 127 -2.36 14.24 -8.53
C PHE A 127 -2.51 14.19 -10.05
N PRO A 128 -3.26 15.12 -10.66
CA PRO A 128 -3.47 15.17 -12.10
C PRO A 128 -2.27 15.78 -12.86
N PHE A 129 -1.24 16.27 -12.16
CA PHE A 129 -0.06 16.92 -12.73
C PHE A 129 1.21 16.12 -12.43
N ASP A 130 2.24 16.38 -13.24
CA ASP A 130 3.58 15.89 -12.97
C ASP A 130 4.20 16.70 -11.83
N VAL A 131 4.68 15.99 -10.80
CA VAL A 131 5.48 16.62 -9.75
C VAL A 131 6.85 16.94 -10.38
N PRO A 132 7.30 18.20 -10.35
CA PRO A 132 8.60 18.57 -10.90
C PRO A 132 9.72 17.72 -10.27
N ARG A 133 10.63 17.23 -11.11
CA ARG A 133 11.82 16.49 -10.68
C ARG A 133 12.72 17.38 -9.83
#